data_AF-A0A7H4N6S1-F1
#
_entry.id   AF-A0A7H4N6S1-F1
#
_cell.length_a   1.000
_cell.length_b   1.000
_cell.length_c   1.000
_cell.angle_alpha   90.00
_cell.angle_beta   90.00
_cell.angle_gamma   90.00
#
_symmetry.space_group_name_H-M   'P 1'
#
loop_
_entity.id
_entity.type
_entity.pdbx_description
1 polymer ?
#
loop_
_entity_poly.entity_id
_entity_poly.type
_entity_poly.pdbx_seq_one_letter_code
_entity_poly.pdbx_strand_id
1 'polypeptide(L)'
;MPSSGAMAGLTEVAGNPSDSFWTWRDLMYRLVDKITPEQLETIASYLYIEMLKAGYTSVAEFHYLHHSSSGAPYEERTELALRIASAAKHTGIGLTLLPVLYSYAGFGAQPPSVGQRRFINDSDSYLTMYESLTSRLAGEPMQRTGLCFHSLRAVYAGADWRHSGLPSWPAADSYSYC
;
A
#
# COMPACT_ATOMS: atom_id res chain seq x y z
N MET A 1 -20.90 -26.61 13.37
CA MET A 1 -19.64 -25.83 13.39
C MET A 1 -18.49 -26.80 13.18
N PRO A 2 -17.71 -26.68 12.11
CA PRO A 2 -16.36 -27.21 12.09
C PRO A 2 -15.32 -26.06 12.10
N SER A 3 -14.45 -26.18 13.09
CA SER A 3 -13.11 -25.62 13.29
C SER A 3 -12.41 -24.90 12.13
N SER A 4 -11.94 -23.69 12.43
CA SER A 4 -10.78 -23.01 11.85
C SER A 4 -9.58 -23.97 11.73
N GLY A 5 -8.97 -24.07 10.54
CA GLY A 5 -7.80 -24.93 10.36
C GLY A 5 -7.37 -25.26 8.93
N ALA A 6 -7.89 -24.60 7.90
CA ALA A 6 -7.50 -24.92 6.52
C ALA A 6 -6.14 -24.30 6.09
N MET A 7 -5.64 -23.27 6.79
CA MET A 7 -4.37 -22.59 6.46
C MET A 7 -3.19 -22.97 7.36
N ALA A 8 -3.40 -23.74 8.43
CA ALA A 8 -2.31 -24.22 9.27
C ALA A 8 -1.54 -25.38 8.58
N GLY A 9 -2.24 -26.28 7.89
CA GLY A 9 -1.65 -27.53 7.38
C GLY A 9 -0.77 -27.44 6.12
N LEU A 10 -0.47 -26.25 5.58
CA LEU A 10 0.34 -26.10 4.36
C LEU A 10 1.68 -25.36 4.57
N THR A 11 1.98 -24.92 5.80
CA THR A 11 3.22 -24.18 6.11
C THR A 11 4.04 -24.80 7.24
N GLU A 12 3.67 -25.99 7.73
CA GLU A 12 4.43 -26.70 8.78
C GLU A 12 5.56 -27.53 8.18
N VAL A 13 6.45 -26.87 7.44
CA VAL A 13 7.83 -27.33 7.32
C VAL A 13 8.63 -26.43 8.23
N ALA A 14 9.15 -27.01 9.32
CA ALA A 14 10.06 -26.32 10.22
C ALA A 14 11.16 -25.63 9.40
N GLY A 15 11.10 -24.29 9.36
CA GLY A 15 11.98 -23.46 8.55
C GLY A 15 13.45 -23.68 8.94
N ASN A 16 14.31 -23.71 7.94
CA ASN A 16 15.75 -23.78 8.10
C ASN A 16 16.23 -22.57 8.92
N PRO A 17 17.10 -22.72 9.94
CA PRO A 17 17.60 -21.60 10.75
C PRO A 17 18.38 -20.51 9.99
N SER A 18 18.50 -20.62 8.66
CA SER A 18 19.02 -19.60 7.74
C SER A 18 17.94 -18.75 7.05
N ASP A 19 16.65 -18.95 7.34
CA ASP A 19 15.59 -18.11 6.79
C ASP A 19 15.71 -16.67 7.31
N SER A 20 16.00 -15.75 6.41
CA SER A 20 16.23 -14.34 6.71
C SER A 20 15.05 -13.50 6.23
N PHE A 21 14.93 -12.25 6.70
CA PHE A 21 13.99 -11.27 6.15
C PHE A 21 14.00 -11.23 4.61
N TRP A 22 15.15 -11.49 3.99
CA TRP A 22 15.33 -11.48 2.54
C TRP A 22 14.68 -12.68 1.84
N THR A 23 14.73 -13.90 2.43
CA THR A 23 14.09 -15.09 1.83
C THR A 23 12.57 -14.99 1.89
N TRP A 24 12.01 -14.47 2.98
CA TRP A 24 10.59 -14.15 3.09
C TRP A 24 10.16 -13.06 2.08
N ARG A 25 10.97 -12.01 1.91
CA ARG A 25 10.66 -10.93 0.96
C ARG A 25 10.60 -11.43 -0.48
N ASP A 26 11.50 -12.32 -0.86
CA ASP A 26 11.51 -12.90 -2.21
C ASP A 26 10.28 -13.81 -2.46
N LEU A 27 9.82 -14.53 -1.43
CA LEU A 27 8.55 -15.26 -1.45
C LEU A 27 7.36 -14.31 -1.62
N MET A 28 7.33 -13.22 -0.86
CA MET A 28 6.29 -12.20 -0.94
C MET A 28 6.24 -11.55 -2.33
N TYR A 29 7.39 -11.20 -2.91
CA TYR A 29 7.44 -10.65 -4.27
C TYR A 29 6.89 -11.62 -5.31
N ARG A 30 7.19 -12.92 -5.21
CA ARG A 30 6.62 -13.93 -6.12
C ARG A 30 5.10 -14.05 -6.01
N LEU A 31 4.56 -13.94 -4.80
CA LEU A 31 3.11 -13.94 -4.58
C LEU A 31 2.48 -12.69 -5.19
N VAL A 32 3.00 -11.52 -4.82
CA VAL A 32 2.54 -10.22 -5.31
C VAL A 32 2.63 -10.10 -6.83
N ASP A 33 3.60 -10.75 -7.47
CA ASP A 33 3.76 -10.75 -8.92
C ASP A 33 2.52 -11.23 -9.69
N LYS A 34 1.76 -12.16 -9.08
CA LYS A 34 0.68 -12.90 -9.75
C LYS A 34 -0.71 -12.55 -9.26
N ILE A 35 -0.84 -11.75 -8.19
CA ILE A 35 -2.14 -11.36 -7.65
C ILE A 35 -2.92 -10.55 -8.68
N THR A 36 -4.09 -11.07 -9.08
CA THR A 36 -5.10 -10.34 -9.88
C THR A 36 -5.95 -9.42 -9.00
N PRO A 37 -6.67 -8.43 -9.56
CA PRO A 37 -7.60 -7.59 -8.79
C PRO A 37 -8.61 -8.39 -7.97
N GLU A 38 -9.19 -9.45 -8.55
CA GLU A 38 -10.21 -10.30 -7.90
C GLU A 38 -9.60 -11.11 -6.75
N GLN A 39 -8.39 -11.61 -6.94
CA GLN A 39 -7.64 -12.32 -5.90
C GLN A 39 -7.28 -11.37 -4.75
N LEU A 40 -6.88 -10.14 -5.07
CA LEU A 40 -6.58 -9.13 -4.04
C LEU A 40 -7.80 -8.84 -3.17
N GLU A 41 -8.97 -8.60 -3.79
CA GLU A 41 -10.22 -8.35 -3.08
C GLU A 41 -10.62 -9.54 -2.20
N THR A 42 -10.46 -10.77 -2.71
CA THR A 42 -10.77 -12.00 -1.96
C THR A 42 -9.85 -12.16 -0.74
N ILE A 43 -8.54 -11.98 -0.92
CA ILE A 43 -7.55 -12.10 0.14
C ILE A 43 -7.78 -11.02 1.21
N ALA A 44 -7.99 -9.77 0.79
CA ALA A 44 -8.25 -8.66 1.70
C ALA A 44 -9.55 -8.89 2.50
N SER A 45 -10.62 -9.36 1.85
CA SER A 45 -11.88 -9.67 2.53
C SER A 45 -11.70 -10.76 3.59
N TYR A 46 -10.97 -11.83 3.27
CA TYR A 46 -10.67 -12.87 4.25
C TYR A 46 -9.88 -12.31 5.44
N LEU A 47 -8.83 -11.52 5.18
CA LEU A 47 -8.03 -10.89 6.22
C LEU A 47 -8.89 -9.98 7.12
N TYR A 48 -9.73 -9.14 6.53
CA TYR A 48 -10.57 -8.19 7.28
C TYR A 48 -11.63 -8.90 8.14
N ILE A 49 -12.18 -10.03 7.68
CA ILE A 49 -13.06 -10.88 8.50
C ILE A 49 -12.30 -11.43 9.71
N GLU A 50 -11.07 -11.91 9.53
CA GLU A 50 -10.27 -12.43 10.64
C GLU A 50 -9.87 -11.31 11.61
N MET A 51 -9.56 -10.11 11.11
CA MET A 51 -9.31 -8.92 11.93
C MET A 51 -10.54 -8.56 12.80
N LEU A 52 -11.73 -8.55 12.21
CA LEU A 52 -12.98 -8.30 12.93
C LEU A 52 -13.24 -9.35 14.01
N LYS A 53 -13.02 -10.64 13.71
CA LYS A 53 -13.12 -11.74 14.71
C LYS A 53 -12.12 -11.59 15.84
N ALA A 54 -10.94 -11.02 15.57
CA ALA A 54 -9.91 -10.73 16.55
C ALA A 54 -10.17 -9.43 17.34
N GLY A 55 -11.23 -8.68 17.02
CA GLY A 55 -11.63 -7.46 17.74
C GLY A 55 -11.11 -6.15 17.13
N TYR A 56 -10.40 -6.19 16.00
CA TYR A 56 -10.06 -4.97 15.26
C TYR A 56 -11.29 -4.46 14.53
N THR A 57 -11.66 -3.20 14.77
CA THR A 57 -12.82 -2.55 14.12
C THR A 57 -12.44 -1.66 12.95
N SER A 58 -11.15 -1.34 12.81
CA SER A 58 -10.62 -0.57 11.69
C SER A 58 -9.20 -1.01 11.31
N VAL A 59 -8.82 -0.72 10.07
CA VAL A 59 -7.49 -0.98 9.52
C VAL A 59 -6.96 0.25 8.77
N ALA A 60 -5.67 0.53 8.93
CA ALA A 60 -4.93 1.42 8.06
C ALA A 60 -4.19 0.58 7.02
N GLU A 61 -4.72 0.50 5.79
CA GLU A 61 -4.14 -0.31 4.73
C GLU A 61 -2.99 0.45 4.06
N PHE A 62 -1.76 0.03 4.37
CA PHE A 62 -0.55 0.50 3.69
C PHE A 62 -0.43 -0.14 2.29
N HIS A 63 -1.02 0.52 1.31
CA HIS A 63 -1.28 -0.06 -0.01
C HIS A 63 -0.27 0.41 -1.08
N TYR A 64 0.72 -0.45 -1.40
CA TYR A 64 1.74 -0.16 -2.42
C TYR A 64 1.60 -0.98 -3.71
N LEU A 65 0.54 -1.78 -3.86
CA LEU A 65 0.32 -2.60 -5.06
C LEU A 65 -0.61 -1.89 -6.03
N HIS A 66 -0.04 -1.21 -7.03
CA HIS A 66 -0.80 -0.29 -7.90
C HIS A 66 -1.05 -0.84 -9.30
N HIS A 67 -0.03 -1.48 -9.89
CA HIS A 67 -0.04 -1.79 -11.32
C HIS A 67 -0.33 -3.27 -11.61
N SER A 68 -0.54 -3.56 -12.89
CA SER A 68 -0.67 -4.94 -13.39
C SER A 68 0.62 -5.73 -13.21
N SER A 69 0.57 -7.04 -13.45
CA SER A 69 1.75 -7.92 -13.36
C SER A 69 2.88 -7.53 -14.33
N SER A 70 2.61 -6.78 -15.40
CA SER A 70 3.67 -6.24 -16.27
C SER A 70 4.33 -4.97 -15.71
N GLY A 71 3.76 -4.36 -14.68
CA GLY A 71 4.13 -3.03 -14.18
C GLY A 71 3.41 -1.88 -14.91
N ALA A 72 2.60 -2.18 -15.93
CA ALA A 72 1.78 -1.16 -16.60
C ALA A 72 0.56 -0.78 -15.74
N PRO A 73 0.16 0.51 -15.72
CA PRO A 73 -1.05 0.93 -15.05
C PRO A 73 -2.28 0.25 -15.65
N TYR A 74 -3.29 -0.01 -14.83
CA TYR A 74 -4.62 -0.39 -15.30
C TYR A 74 -5.31 0.79 -15.98
N GLU A 75 -6.38 0.50 -16.74
CA GLU A 75 -7.24 1.54 -17.33
C GLU A 75 -7.76 2.50 -16.24
N GLU A 76 -8.29 1.93 -15.15
CA GLU A 76 -8.51 2.65 -13.90
C GLU A 76 -7.25 2.56 -13.03
N ARG A 77 -6.48 3.65 -12.93
CA ARG A 77 -5.23 3.70 -12.13
C ARG A 77 -5.43 3.32 -10.66
N THR A 78 -6.64 3.52 -10.14
CA THR A 78 -7.01 3.19 -8.76
C THR A 78 -7.56 1.78 -8.57
N GLU A 79 -7.55 0.93 -9.62
CA GLU A 79 -8.19 -0.41 -9.64
C GLU A 79 -7.92 -1.20 -8.36
N LEU A 80 -6.66 -1.47 -8.03
CA LEU A 80 -6.30 -2.31 -6.88
C LEU A 80 -6.62 -1.66 -5.53
N ALA A 81 -6.52 -0.34 -5.44
CA ALA A 81 -6.89 0.41 -4.25
C ALA A 81 -8.41 0.40 -4.03
N LEU A 82 -9.21 0.42 -5.11
CA LEU A 82 -10.66 0.26 -5.04
C LEU A 82 -11.07 -1.17 -4.69
N ARG A 83 -10.29 -2.19 -5.08
CA ARG A 83 -10.50 -3.58 -4.61
C ARG A 83 -10.35 -3.71 -3.09
N ILE A 84 -9.36 -3.03 -2.51
CA ILE A 84 -9.21 -2.93 -1.05
C ILE A 84 -10.41 -2.24 -0.41
N ALA A 85 -10.82 -1.09 -0.95
CA ALA A 85 -11.98 -0.36 -0.45
C ALA A 85 -13.28 -1.19 -0.53
N SER A 86 -13.46 -1.94 -1.62
CA SER A 86 -14.56 -2.88 -1.80
C SER A 86 -14.53 -3.99 -0.75
N ALA A 87 -13.37 -4.62 -0.52
CA ALA A 87 -13.22 -5.65 0.51
C ALA A 87 -13.57 -5.13 1.92
N ALA A 88 -13.11 -3.92 2.26
CA ALA A 88 -13.44 -3.31 3.55
C ALA A 88 -14.95 -3.04 3.69
N LYS A 89 -15.58 -2.53 2.62
CA LYS A 89 -17.03 -2.29 2.58
C LYS A 89 -17.84 -3.58 2.73
N HIS A 90 -17.46 -4.64 2.01
CA HIS A 90 -18.14 -5.94 2.06
C HIS A 90 -18.06 -6.61 3.43
N THR A 91 -16.92 -6.47 4.10
CA THR A 91 -16.68 -7.09 5.41
C THR A 91 -17.18 -6.24 6.57
N GLY A 92 -17.34 -4.93 6.36
CA GLY A 92 -17.79 -3.97 7.37
C GLY A 92 -16.69 -3.43 8.28
N ILE A 93 -15.41 -3.70 7.99
CA ILE A 93 -14.29 -3.09 8.73
C ILE A 93 -14.12 -1.61 8.33
N GLY A 94 -13.82 -0.73 9.29
CA GLY A 94 -13.44 0.64 8.98
C GLY A 94 -12.10 0.69 8.25
N LEU A 95 -11.96 1.56 7.24
CA LEU A 95 -10.76 1.63 6.41
C LEU A 95 -10.15 3.03 6.41
N THR A 96 -8.85 3.11 6.69
CA THR A 96 -8.00 4.23 6.25
C THR A 96 -7.08 3.71 5.16
N LEU A 97 -7.36 4.06 3.91
CA LEU A 97 -6.58 3.64 2.75
C LEU A 97 -5.39 4.57 2.55
N LEU A 98 -4.19 4.01 2.62
CA LEU A 98 -2.93 4.73 2.49
C LEU A 98 -2.24 4.30 1.20
N PRO A 99 -2.60 4.86 0.02
CA PRO A 99 -1.85 4.61 -1.20
C PRO A 99 -0.42 5.09 -1.02
N VAL A 100 0.54 4.22 -1.31
CA VAL A 100 1.95 4.44 -1.01
C VAL A 100 2.71 4.97 -2.23
N LEU A 101 3.39 6.09 -2.07
CA LEU A 101 4.41 6.55 -3.00
C LEU A 101 5.68 5.70 -2.85
N TYR A 102 6.05 5.05 -3.95
CA TYR A 102 7.25 4.25 -4.12
C TYR A 102 7.84 4.60 -5.48
N SER A 103 9.08 5.09 -5.52
CA SER A 103 9.72 5.53 -6.78
C SER A 103 11.10 4.92 -7.00
N TYR A 104 11.80 4.52 -5.92
CA TYR A 104 13.21 4.11 -6.00
C TYR A 104 13.51 2.84 -5.21
N ALA A 105 14.55 2.10 -5.63
CA ALA A 105 14.99 0.90 -4.92
C ALA A 105 15.81 1.20 -3.66
N GLY A 106 16.39 2.39 -3.54
CA GLY A 106 17.32 2.77 -2.49
C GLY A 106 17.73 4.25 -2.53
N PHE A 107 18.51 4.66 -1.52
CA PHE A 107 19.04 6.03 -1.39
C PHE A 107 19.78 6.49 -2.64
N GLY A 108 19.67 7.79 -2.96
CA GLY A 108 20.30 8.37 -4.14
C GLY A 108 19.59 8.01 -5.45
N ALA A 109 18.26 7.89 -5.40
CA ALA A 109 17.41 7.64 -6.57
C ALA A 109 17.80 6.37 -7.37
N GLN A 110 18.15 5.28 -6.65
CA GLN A 110 18.50 4.03 -7.32
C GLN A 110 17.31 3.49 -8.13
N PRO A 111 17.52 3.09 -9.40
CA PRO A 111 16.46 2.59 -10.25
C PRO A 111 15.72 1.39 -9.60
N PRO A 112 14.39 1.32 -9.72
CA PRO A 112 13.62 0.16 -9.29
C PRO A 112 14.09 -1.15 -9.93
N SER A 113 14.06 -2.22 -9.14
CA SER A 113 14.20 -3.59 -9.64
C SER A 113 12.90 -4.09 -10.29
N VAL A 114 12.98 -5.16 -11.08
CA VAL A 114 11.82 -5.81 -11.72
C VAL A 114 10.77 -6.23 -10.68
N GLY A 115 11.18 -6.65 -9.49
CA GLY A 115 10.27 -7.04 -8.40
C GLY A 115 9.45 -5.87 -7.83
N GLN A 116 9.90 -4.63 -8.03
CA GLN A 116 9.21 -3.43 -7.56
C GLN A 116 8.28 -2.81 -8.60
N ARG A 117 8.25 -3.32 -9.84
CA ARG A 117 7.53 -2.70 -10.96
C ARG A 117 6.06 -2.42 -10.71
N ARG A 118 5.40 -3.22 -9.86
CA ARG A 118 3.98 -3.04 -9.54
C ARG A 118 3.71 -1.89 -8.55
N PHE A 119 4.76 -1.29 -7.98
CA PHE A 119 4.66 -0.29 -6.91
C PHE A 119 4.97 1.12 -7.41
N ILE A 120 5.64 1.24 -8.56
CA ILE A 120 6.33 2.47 -8.95
C ILE A 120 5.38 3.55 -9.43
N ASN A 121 5.37 4.70 -8.77
CA ASN A 121 4.78 5.93 -9.28
C ASN A 121 5.81 7.07 -9.19
N ASP A 122 5.73 8.02 -10.11
CA ASP A 122 6.27 9.35 -9.90
C ASP A 122 5.30 10.19 -9.04
N SER A 123 5.73 11.37 -8.61
CA SER A 123 4.94 12.23 -7.73
C SER A 123 3.63 12.69 -8.36
N ASP A 124 3.63 13.02 -9.66
CA ASP A 124 2.46 13.58 -10.34
C ASP A 124 1.37 12.51 -10.53
N SER A 125 1.77 11.32 -10.98
CA SER A 125 0.89 10.17 -11.11
C SER A 125 0.35 9.69 -9.76
N TYR A 126 1.18 9.76 -8.70
CA TYR A 126 0.75 9.46 -7.34
C TYR A 126 -0.29 10.46 -6.83
N LEU A 127 -0.05 11.77 -6.99
CA LEU A 127 -1.00 12.80 -6.55
C LEU A 127 -2.33 12.69 -7.31
N THR A 128 -2.27 12.47 -8.63
CA THR A 128 -3.46 12.22 -9.46
C THR A 128 -4.27 11.01 -8.94
N MET A 129 -3.57 9.91 -8.61
CA MET A 129 -4.20 8.71 -8.05
C MET A 129 -4.81 8.99 -6.67
N TYR A 130 -4.10 9.72 -5.81
CA TYR A 130 -4.55 10.09 -4.47
C TYR A 130 -5.80 10.97 -4.49
N GLU A 131 -5.86 11.97 -5.38
CA GLU A 131 -7.02 12.83 -5.57
C GLU A 131 -8.23 12.03 -6.06
N SER A 132 -8.03 11.16 -7.05
CA SER A 132 -9.07 10.25 -7.56
C SER A 132 -9.64 9.35 -6.44
N LEU A 133 -8.76 8.72 -5.65
CA LEU A 133 -9.18 7.89 -4.51
C LEU A 133 -9.96 8.70 -3.47
N THR A 134 -9.45 9.88 -3.11
CA THR A 134 -10.08 10.75 -2.13
C THR A 134 -11.48 11.16 -2.58
N SER A 135 -11.65 11.52 -3.85
CA SER A 135 -12.95 11.84 -4.43
C SER A 135 -13.90 10.64 -4.43
N ARG A 136 -13.44 9.47 -4.87
CA ARG A 136 -14.26 8.24 -4.93
C ARG A 136 -14.73 7.75 -3.57
N LEU A 137 -13.92 7.93 -2.53
CA LEU A 137 -14.23 7.47 -1.17
C LEU A 137 -14.92 8.52 -0.29
N ALA A 138 -15.11 9.75 -0.77
CA ALA A 138 -15.69 10.84 0.02
C ALA A 138 -17.11 10.56 0.53
N GLY A 139 -17.88 9.74 -0.19
CA GLY A 139 -19.24 9.34 0.18
C GLY A 139 -19.32 8.11 1.09
N GLU A 140 -18.21 7.44 1.35
CA GLU A 140 -18.20 6.20 2.14
C GLU A 140 -18.02 6.52 3.64
N PRO A 141 -19.01 6.22 4.51
CA PRO A 141 -19.03 6.73 5.88
C PRO A 141 -17.85 6.25 6.73
N MET A 142 -17.39 5.01 6.49
CA MET A 142 -16.32 4.35 7.25
C MET A 142 -14.98 4.27 6.51
N GLN A 143 -14.81 5.03 5.43
CA GLN A 143 -13.58 5.00 4.64
C GLN A 143 -12.91 6.37 4.57
N ARG A 144 -11.59 6.41 4.72
CA ARG A 144 -10.76 7.61 4.62
C ARG A 144 -9.55 7.33 3.76
N THR A 145 -8.96 8.36 3.17
CA THR A 145 -7.67 8.30 2.48
C THR A 145 -6.61 9.08 3.26
N GLY A 146 -5.34 8.71 3.11
CA GLY A 146 -4.21 9.45 3.66
C GLY A 146 -2.97 9.33 2.80
N LEU A 147 -2.08 10.33 2.87
CA LEU A 147 -0.79 10.30 2.18
C LEU A 147 0.14 9.27 2.81
N CYS A 148 0.94 8.61 1.99
CA CYS A 148 1.88 7.61 2.47
C CYS A 148 3.13 7.52 1.60
N PHE A 149 4.29 7.50 2.24
CA PHE A 149 5.59 7.33 1.61
C PHE A 149 6.19 6.02 2.07
N HIS A 150 6.67 5.18 1.16
CA HIS A 150 7.09 3.83 1.55
C HIS A 150 8.21 3.84 2.59
N SER A 151 9.26 4.64 2.33
CA SER A 151 10.41 4.84 3.20
C SER A 151 11.32 5.92 2.62
N LEU A 152 12.23 6.50 3.42
CA LEU A 152 13.26 7.44 2.94
C LEU A 152 14.15 6.88 1.81
N ARG A 153 14.23 5.55 1.66
CA ARG A 153 14.96 4.87 0.59
C ARG A 153 14.20 4.85 -0.74
N ALA A 154 12.89 4.93 -0.68
CA ALA A 154 12.00 4.71 -1.82
C ALA A 154 11.43 5.99 -2.41
N VAL A 155 11.65 7.12 -1.73
CA VAL A 155 11.31 8.47 -2.20
C VAL A 155 12.58 9.32 -2.18
N TYR A 156 12.74 10.18 -3.18
CA TYR A 156 13.89 11.06 -3.28
C TYR A 156 13.41 12.50 -3.10
N ALA A 157 13.98 13.18 -2.10
CA ALA A 157 13.73 14.59 -1.84
C ALA A 157 14.75 15.50 -2.54
N GLY A 158 15.56 15.00 -3.49
CA GLY A 158 16.56 15.83 -4.15
C GLY A 158 16.01 16.57 -5.36
N ALA A 159 15.15 17.52 -5.09
CA ALA A 159 15.46 18.84 -5.60
C ALA A 159 16.26 19.53 -4.50
N ASP A 160 17.34 20.21 -4.88
CA ASP A 160 17.92 21.20 -3.99
C ASP A 160 16.88 22.29 -3.75
N TRP A 161 16.05 22.11 -2.73
CA TRP A 161 15.04 23.10 -2.34
C TRP A 161 15.69 24.43 -1.94
N ARG A 162 17.01 24.45 -1.67
CA ARG A 162 17.78 25.66 -1.37
C ARG A 162 18.16 26.44 -2.63
N HIS A 163 17.96 25.88 -3.83
CA HIS A 163 18.24 26.52 -5.11
C HIS A 163 17.01 26.70 -6.02
N SER A 164 15.83 26.24 -5.62
CA SER A 164 14.61 26.34 -6.43
C SER A 164 13.88 27.70 -6.36
N GLY A 165 14.43 28.71 -5.68
CA GLY A 165 13.83 30.06 -5.62
C GLY A 165 12.43 30.13 -4.99
N LEU A 166 11.95 29.01 -4.42
CA LEU A 166 10.70 28.96 -3.67
C LEU A 166 10.97 29.54 -2.27
N PRO A 167 10.04 30.33 -1.71
CA PRO A 167 10.20 30.85 -0.36
C PRO A 167 10.43 29.69 0.61
N SER A 168 11.43 29.82 1.47
CA SER A 168 11.63 28.90 2.60
C SER A 168 10.32 28.76 3.37
N TRP A 169 9.91 27.53 3.64
CA TRP A 169 8.85 27.28 4.62
C TRP A 169 9.20 28.01 5.91
N PRO A 170 8.31 28.84 6.48
CA PRO A 170 8.58 29.49 7.76
C PRO A 170 8.86 28.41 8.80
N ALA A 171 9.90 28.63 9.59
CA ALA A 171 10.25 27.77 10.72
C ALA A 171 9.00 27.52 11.57
N ALA A 172 8.88 26.30 12.08
CA ALA A 172 7.75 25.82 12.88
C ALA A 172 7.71 26.45 14.29
N ASP A 173 7.66 27.79 14.36
CA ASP A 173 7.58 28.55 15.61
C ASP A 173 6.28 29.36 15.71
N SER A 174 5.31 29.15 14.81
CA SER A 174 4.01 29.83 14.89
C SER A 174 2.85 28.99 14.36
N TYR A 175 2.60 27.85 14.99
CA TYR A 175 1.25 27.30 15.05
C TYR A 175 0.76 27.43 16.49
N SER A 176 0.14 28.58 16.79
CA SER A 176 -0.77 28.65 17.93
C SER A 176 -1.98 27.78 17.60
N TYR A 177 -2.18 26.73 18.39
CA TYR A 177 -3.44 26.00 18.39
C TYR A 177 -4.59 26.96 18.73
N CYS A 178 -5.60 27.00 17.86
CA CYS A 178 -6.98 27.36 18.18
C CYS A 178 -7.87 26.25 17.61
#